data_AF-A0A9D1KCQ8-F1
#
_entry.id   AF-A0A9D1KCQ8-F1
#
_cell.length_a   1.000
_cell.length_b   1.000
_cell.length_c   1.000
_cell.angle_alpha   90.00
_cell.angle_beta   90.00
_cell.angle_gamma   90.00
#
_symmetry.space_group_name_H-M   'P 1'
#
loop_
_entity.id
_entity.type
_entity.pdbx_description
1 polymer ?
#
loop_
_entity_poly.entity_id
_entity_poly.type
_entity_poly.pdbx_seq_one_letter_code
_entity_poly.pdbx_strand_id
1 'polypeptide(L)'
;MEYVDLREIDNDIKTLSDLNDKELKYICSISTNDSFQFSNKPNCTYFYTTKKEPFSLENSIFDCSLHINYEYYKENFNEIIKKICSIIKEITSNTITLYREFINEDTVKAIVSNSNIKNIRLGLNGDYILEKRIYDILVESKRDDIKEITTFDVSDELSNVFDKRLTAVMKRNIGVSNLEVKDVLERSSFTVDSRDLLEILDIIKNRQHDKSLNEIIINVTDYKNLKYFIEEVSSKYNSIKIILNLDFRNFKEEIIADLTKYKNIVVKEDSHEISLTLALKKELKIRELLEPVDMIKDKLSPFELYTKLYQIAKDFKPYKEVNNGGNIDDSRNLSKLLFNEYIVCVGYANLLQEFCKRYNIETYYMTVSVVPKDTKDLNESRGHARLLVKMKDEKYGIDGLYVTDPTWDHTDNSKYNHILMTFDEIDRELNNEIIFNAYDFLNVKSKKEFYALANNPAARKKLRYLSLDIKEFDNDNFERICKMSSFNYDYNLERVESLEKMADYCVNFHQEQISGDTILKALISIYKLENENLDEMQIIDYFRKIKSNLQTREDISHPTILKENEDEKIFDFYDNKYSNVDIDDIVTSKRKNTR
;
A
#
# COMPACT_ATOMS: atom_id res chain seq x y z
N MET A 1 -44.48 2.76 39.75
CA MET A 1 -44.65 1.45 39.09
C MET A 1 -45.91 1.55 38.26
N GLU A 2 -45.78 2.05 37.04
CA GLU A 2 -46.85 2.02 36.05
C GLU A 2 -46.73 0.69 35.30
N TYR A 3 -47.80 -0.09 35.31
CA TYR A 3 -47.92 -1.30 34.51
C TYR A 3 -47.95 -0.87 33.04
N VAL A 4 -46.93 -1.26 32.27
CA VAL A 4 -47.01 -1.25 30.82
C VAL A 4 -47.86 -2.46 30.42
N ASP A 5 -49.05 -2.17 29.93
CA ASP A 5 -50.02 -3.10 29.38
C ASP A 5 -49.45 -3.67 28.07
N LEU A 6 -48.91 -4.90 28.12
CA LEU A 6 -48.50 -5.67 26.94
C LEU A 6 -49.74 -6.27 26.28
N ARG A 7 -50.54 -5.42 25.63
CA ARG A 7 -51.57 -5.86 24.68
C ARG A 7 -51.15 -5.45 23.28
N GLU A 8 -51.34 -6.41 22.37
CA GLU A 8 -51.08 -6.38 20.92
C GLU A 8 -49.69 -6.87 20.46
N ILE A 9 -49.35 -8.10 20.84
CA ILE A 9 -48.80 -9.07 19.89
C ILE A 9 -49.72 -10.30 19.98
N ASP A 10 -50.36 -10.68 18.86
CA ASP A 10 -51.18 -11.90 18.74
C ASP A 10 -50.27 -13.13 18.93
N ASN A 11 -50.06 -13.53 20.18
CA ASN A 11 -49.30 -14.73 20.53
C ASN A 11 -50.26 -15.82 20.98
N ASP A 12 -50.46 -16.82 20.13
CA ASP A 12 -51.25 -17.99 20.48
C ASP A 12 -50.39 -18.97 21.31
N ILE A 13 -50.72 -19.07 22.59
CA ILE A 13 -50.21 -20.10 23.49
C ILE A 13 -51.07 -21.36 23.33
N LYS A 14 -50.44 -22.51 23.07
CA LYS A 14 -51.14 -23.72 22.59
C LYS A 14 -50.78 -24.97 23.40
N THR A 15 -51.73 -25.89 23.52
CA THR A 15 -51.49 -27.26 24.01
C THR A 15 -51.03 -28.19 22.87
N LEU A 16 -50.51 -29.38 23.19
CA LEU A 16 -49.99 -30.33 22.20
C LEU A 16 -51.04 -30.76 21.16
N SER A 17 -52.32 -30.77 21.54
CA SER A 17 -53.47 -31.05 20.68
C SER A 17 -53.88 -29.89 19.76
N ASP A 18 -53.51 -28.65 20.10
CA ASP A 18 -53.88 -27.45 19.34
C ASP A 18 -52.92 -27.15 18.17
N LEU A 19 -51.82 -27.91 18.09
CA LEU A 19 -50.80 -27.83 17.05
C LEU A 19 -51.25 -28.52 15.73
N ASN A 20 -52.45 -28.25 15.20
CA ASN A 20 -52.85 -28.79 13.88
C ASN A 20 -53.35 -27.74 12.86
N ASP A 21 -52.61 -27.72 11.74
CA ASP A 21 -52.99 -27.71 10.31
C ASP A 21 -53.03 -26.42 9.47
N LYS A 22 -53.23 -25.21 10.02
CA LYS A 22 -53.20 -23.99 9.19
C LYS A 22 -52.00 -23.07 9.44
N GLU A 23 -51.71 -22.80 10.70
CA GLU A 23 -50.69 -21.80 11.08
C GLU A 23 -49.28 -22.38 11.09
N LEU A 24 -49.14 -23.69 11.36
CA LEU A 24 -47.85 -24.36 11.44
C LEU A 24 -47.14 -24.52 10.09
N LYS A 25 -47.86 -24.35 8.98
CA LYS A 25 -47.29 -24.44 7.63
C LYS A 25 -46.22 -23.37 7.36
N TYR A 26 -46.29 -22.26 8.08
CA TYR A 26 -45.42 -21.11 7.88
C TYR A 26 -44.18 -21.12 8.77
N ILE A 27 -44.02 -22.11 9.66
CA ILE A 27 -42.88 -22.20 10.57
C ILE A 27 -41.57 -22.21 9.79
N CYS A 28 -40.62 -21.40 10.24
CA CYS A 28 -39.26 -21.32 9.72
C CYS A 28 -38.19 -21.47 10.83
N SER A 29 -38.58 -21.53 12.11
CA SER A 29 -37.66 -21.66 13.26
C SER A 29 -38.25 -22.51 14.39
N ILE A 30 -37.45 -23.36 15.02
CA ILE A 30 -37.86 -24.23 16.15
C ILE A 30 -36.82 -24.20 17.27
N SER A 31 -37.20 -23.73 18.46
CA SER A 31 -36.32 -23.48 19.62
C SER A 31 -36.88 -24.02 20.94
N THR A 32 -36.00 -24.22 21.93
CA THR A 32 -36.40 -24.35 23.33
C THR A 32 -36.14 -23.04 24.06
N ASN A 33 -37.01 -22.69 25.01
CA ASN A 33 -36.78 -21.53 25.87
C ASN A 33 -36.26 -21.99 27.24
N ASP A 34 -34.98 -21.70 27.50
CA ASP A 34 -34.37 -21.73 28.83
C ASP A 34 -34.50 -20.34 29.48
N SER A 35 -35.46 -20.20 30.39
CA SER A 35 -35.63 -19.20 31.45
C SER A 35 -34.89 -17.83 31.43
N PHE A 36 -35.67 -16.77 31.65
CA PHE A 36 -35.38 -15.51 32.39
C PHE A 36 -33.94 -14.94 32.38
N GLN A 37 -33.73 -13.87 31.60
CA GLN A 37 -32.73 -12.84 31.90
C GLN A 37 -33.42 -11.49 32.09
N PHE A 38 -33.35 -10.94 33.31
CA PHE A 38 -33.68 -9.54 33.57
C PHE A 38 -32.62 -8.65 32.90
N SER A 39 -32.97 -8.04 31.77
CA SER A 39 -32.25 -6.86 31.28
C SER A 39 -33.23 -5.70 31.16
N ASN A 40 -32.86 -4.56 31.75
CA ASN A 40 -33.65 -3.31 31.77
C ASN A 40 -33.74 -2.62 30.38
N LYS A 41 -33.75 -3.37 29.27
CA LYS A 41 -33.85 -2.79 27.92
C LYS A 41 -35.30 -2.82 27.42
N PRO A 42 -35.85 -1.72 26.85
CA PRO A 42 -37.28 -1.58 26.57
C PRO A 42 -37.83 -2.41 25.40
N ASN A 43 -37.01 -3.20 24.70
CA ASN A 43 -37.38 -3.83 23.41
C ASN A 43 -37.14 -5.35 23.36
N CYS A 44 -37.13 -6.05 24.49
CA CYS A 44 -37.11 -7.52 24.49
C CYS A 44 -38.54 -8.06 24.54
N THR A 45 -39.00 -8.72 23.47
CA THR A 45 -40.23 -9.52 23.46
C THR A 45 -39.94 -10.82 24.20
N TYR A 46 -40.68 -11.10 25.29
CA TYR A 46 -40.50 -12.31 26.10
C TYR A 46 -41.55 -13.37 25.71
N PHE A 47 -41.11 -14.58 25.38
CA PHE A 47 -41.98 -15.73 25.10
C PHE A 47 -42.14 -16.58 26.36
N TYR A 48 -43.33 -16.58 26.95
CA TYR A 48 -43.64 -17.36 28.14
C TYR A 48 -44.33 -18.67 27.73
N THR A 49 -43.57 -19.77 27.73
CA THR A 49 -44.14 -21.13 27.69
C THR A 49 -44.04 -21.75 29.08
N THR A 50 -45.06 -22.50 29.49
CA THR A 50 -45.09 -23.20 30.79
C THR A 50 -45.21 -24.70 30.56
N LYS A 51 -44.99 -25.55 31.59
CA LYS A 51 -45.26 -26.99 31.44
C LYS A 51 -46.71 -27.30 31.06
N LYS A 52 -47.67 -26.44 31.45
CA LYS A 52 -49.09 -26.61 31.13
C LYS A 52 -49.44 -26.13 29.72
N GLU A 53 -48.68 -25.16 29.24
CA GLU A 53 -48.84 -24.51 27.95
C GLU A 53 -47.46 -24.46 27.27
N PRO A 54 -46.99 -25.62 26.77
CA PRO A 54 -45.59 -25.80 26.45
C PRO A 54 -45.18 -25.24 25.09
N PHE A 55 -46.12 -24.76 24.28
CA PHE A 55 -45.86 -24.24 22.95
C PHE A 55 -46.31 -22.79 22.81
N SER A 56 -45.46 -21.95 22.20
CA SER A 56 -45.87 -20.63 21.71
C SER A 56 -45.41 -20.43 20.28
N LEU A 57 -46.27 -19.86 19.46
CA LEU A 57 -45.93 -19.40 18.12
C LEU A 57 -45.65 -17.91 18.14
N GLU A 58 -44.49 -17.52 17.64
CA GLU A 58 -44.14 -16.14 17.37
C GLU A 58 -44.30 -15.88 15.88
N ASN A 59 -45.27 -15.04 15.52
CA ASN A 59 -45.43 -14.56 14.14
C ASN A 59 -44.80 -13.18 14.02
N SER A 60 -43.65 -13.10 13.36
CA SER A 60 -43.11 -11.83 12.89
C SER A 60 -43.48 -11.61 11.42
N ILE A 61 -43.31 -10.37 10.94
CA ILE A 61 -43.56 -10.01 9.53
C ILE A 61 -42.70 -10.86 8.57
N PHE A 62 -41.58 -11.41 9.05
CA PHE A 62 -40.60 -12.10 8.21
C PHE A 62 -40.47 -13.60 8.52
N ASP A 63 -40.79 -14.05 9.73
CA ASP A 63 -40.50 -15.39 10.24
C ASP A 63 -41.56 -15.85 11.25
N CYS A 64 -41.94 -17.14 11.20
CA CYS A 64 -42.78 -17.82 12.18
C CYS A 64 -41.93 -18.81 13.01
N SER A 65 -41.82 -18.57 14.32
CA SER A 65 -41.02 -19.39 15.23
C SER A 65 -41.89 -20.21 16.18
N LEU A 66 -41.59 -21.50 16.31
CA LEU A 66 -42.17 -22.38 17.33
C LEU A 66 -41.21 -22.47 18.52
N HIS A 67 -41.63 -21.95 19.66
CA HIS A 67 -40.89 -22.03 20.91
C HIS A 67 -41.50 -23.11 21.81
N ILE A 68 -40.64 -23.96 22.40
CA ILE A 68 -41.04 -25.08 23.25
C ILE A 68 -40.48 -24.89 24.67
N ASN A 69 -41.31 -25.11 25.69
CA ASN A 69 -40.85 -25.10 27.08
C ASN A 69 -39.79 -26.21 27.28
N TYR A 70 -38.61 -25.83 27.75
CA TYR A 70 -37.47 -26.75 27.86
C TYR A 70 -37.70 -27.92 28.83
N GLU A 71 -38.31 -27.66 29.98
CA GLU A 71 -38.59 -28.70 30.98
C GLU A 71 -39.63 -29.70 30.47
N TYR A 72 -40.69 -29.22 29.80
CA TYR A 72 -41.64 -30.08 29.11
C TYR A 72 -40.98 -30.88 27.98
N TYR A 73 -40.06 -30.25 27.25
CA TYR A 73 -39.27 -30.91 26.22
C TYR A 73 -38.46 -32.08 26.74
N LYS A 74 -37.76 -31.92 27.86
CA LYS A 74 -37.00 -33.00 28.51
C LYS A 74 -37.88 -34.19 28.89
N GLU A 75 -39.06 -33.93 29.46
CA GLU A 75 -39.97 -34.98 29.93
C GLU A 75 -40.63 -35.74 28.76
N ASN A 76 -40.82 -35.09 27.62
CA ASN A 76 -41.61 -35.61 26.49
C ASN A 76 -40.80 -35.68 25.17
N PHE A 77 -39.47 -35.80 25.27
CA PHE A 77 -38.53 -35.69 24.15
C PHE A 77 -38.97 -36.47 22.90
N ASN A 78 -39.23 -37.78 23.04
CA ASN A 78 -39.57 -38.65 21.90
C ASN A 78 -40.89 -38.25 21.21
N GLU A 79 -41.88 -37.79 21.98
CA GLU A 79 -43.17 -37.37 21.43
C GLU A 79 -43.04 -36.03 20.70
N ILE A 80 -42.27 -35.10 21.28
CA ILE A 80 -42.00 -33.79 20.69
C ILE A 80 -41.19 -33.93 19.41
N ILE A 81 -40.14 -34.75 19.37
CA ILE A 81 -39.39 -35.01 18.14
C ILE A 81 -40.29 -35.58 17.06
N LYS A 82 -41.17 -36.54 17.36
CA LYS A 82 -42.15 -37.07 16.39
C LYS A 82 -43.07 -35.97 15.85
N LYS A 83 -43.58 -35.09 16.72
CA LYS A 83 -44.45 -33.98 16.31
C LYS A 83 -43.69 -32.95 15.47
N ILE A 84 -42.47 -32.58 15.85
CA ILE A 84 -41.58 -31.70 15.07
C ILE A 84 -41.32 -32.30 13.69
N CYS A 85 -40.98 -33.58 13.59
CA CYS A 85 -40.79 -34.25 12.29
C CYS A 85 -42.04 -34.19 11.42
N SER A 86 -43.24 -34.29 12.00
CA SER A 86 -44.51 -34.12 11.27
C SER A 86 -44.67 -32.69 10.76
N ILE A 87 -44.40 -31.69 11.61
CA ILE A 87 -44.45 -30.27 11.24
C ILE A 87 -43.48 -29.99 10.10
N ILE A 88 -42.21 -30.41 10.24
CA ILE A 88 -41.17 -30.20 9.23
C ILE A 88 -41.60 -30.73 7.86
N LYS A 89 -42.31 -31.84 7.79
CA LYS A 89 -42.80 -32.43 6.53
C LYS A 89 -43.87 -31.60 5.82
N GLU A 90 -44.56 -30.73 6.55
CA GLU A 90 -45.70 -29.95 6.05
C GLU A 90 -45.39 -28.45 5.87
N ILE A 91 -44.21 -28.00 6.31
CA ILE A 91 -43.75 -26.61 6.14
C ILE A 91 -43.72 -26.23 4.66
N THR A 92 -44.20 -25.02 4.35
CA THR A 92 -44.15 -24.40 3.01
C THR A 92 -43.03 -23.37 2.87
N SER A 93 -42.42 -22.95 3.99
CA SER A 93 -41.24 -22.08 4.01
C SER A 93 -40.09 -22.70 3.21
N ASN A 94 -39.34 -21.84 2.53
CA ASN A 94 -38.12 -22.24 1.83
C ASN A 94 -36.91 -22.39 2.76
N THR A 95 -37.03 -21.94 4.00
CA THR A 95 -35.94 -21.88 4.98
C THR A 95 -36.42 -22.48 6.28
N ILE A 96 -35.55 -23.30 6.89
CA ILE A 96 -35.76 -23.82 8.23
C ILE A 96 -34.54 -23.56 9.12
N THR A 97 -34.80 -23.18 10.36
CA THR A 97 -33.82 -23.01 11.42
C THR A 97 -34.13 -24.00 12.54
N LEU A 98 -33.17 -24.88 12.85
CA LEU A 98 -33.23 -25.79 13.99
C LEU A 98 -32.22 -25.36 15.03
N TYR A 99 -32.66 -25.20 16.26
CA TYR A 99 -31.76 -24.99 17.40
C TYR A 99 -31.12 -26.32 17.80
N ARG A 100 -29.96 -26.25 18.48
CA ARG A 100 -29.11 -27.39 18.81
C ARG A 100 -29.86 -28.60 19.36
N GLU A 101 -30.83 -28.40 20.23
CA GLU A 101 -31.61 -29.46 20.90
C GLU A 101 -32.45 -30.29 19.93
N PHE A 102 -32.76 -29.75 18.75
CA PHE A 102 -33.59 -30.41 17.74
C PHE A 102 -32.78 -30.97 16.58
N ILE A 103 -31.46 -30.85 16.59
CA ILE A 103 -30.62 -31.36 15.50
C ILE A 103 -30.29 -32.82 15.79
N ASN A 104 -31.01 -33.72 15.13
CA ASN A 104 -30.78 -35.16 15.18
C ASN A 104 -31.14 -35.80 13.83
N GLU A 105 -30.90 -37.11 13.70
CA GLU A 105 -31.14 -37.79 12.43
C GLU A 105 -32.61 -37.75 11.98
N ASP A 106 -33.56 -37.85 12.90
CA ASP A 106 -34.98 -37.92 12.57
C ASP A 106 -35.49 -36.58 12.03
N THR A 107 -35.10 -35.47 12.66
CA THR A 107 -35.47 -34.12 12.21
C THR A 107 -34.82 -33.77 10.88
N VAL A 108 -33.56 -34.18 10.68
CA VAL A 108 -32.84 -33.95 9.42
C VAL A 108 -33.41 -34.82 8.29
N LYS A 109 -33.79 -36.08 8.56
CA LYS A 109 -34.54 -36.92 7.61
C LYS A 109 -35.89 -36.29 7.25
N ALA A 110 -36.57 -35.66 8.21
CA ALA A 110 -37.80 -34.93 7.94
C ALA A 110 -37.56 -33.72 7.01
N ILE A 111 -36.49 -32.92 7.25
CA ILE A 111 -36.11 -31.79 6.39
C ILE A 111 -35.88 -32.28 4.95
N VAL A 112 -35.08 -33.32 4.81
CA VAL A 112 -34.75 -33.95 3.52
C VAL A 112 -36.00 -34.42 2.77
N SER A 113 -37.03 -34.89 3.48
CA SER A 113 -38.28 -35.33 2.86
C SER A 113 -39.21 -34.19 2.40
N ASN A 114 -38.92 -32.93 2.78
CA ASN A 114 -39.73 -31.77 2.40
C ASN A 114 -39.06 -30.98 1.25
N SER A 115 -39.66 -31.03 0.06
CA SER A 115 -39.17 -30.35 -1.16
C SER A 115 -39.27 -28.82 -1.14
N ASN A 116 -40.02 -28.22 -0.22
CA ASN A 116 -40.12 -26.77 -0.10
C ASN A 116 -38.85 -26.17 0.52
N ILE A 117 -38.23 -26.89 1.46
CA ILE A 117 -37.06 -26.42 2.21
C ILE A 117 -35.82 -26.48 1.31
N LYS A 118 -35.20 -25.32 1.11
CA LYS A 118 -34.02 -25.11 0.27
C LYS A 118 -32.83 -24.55 1.05
N ASN A 119 -33.09 -23.83 2.14
CA ASN A 119 -32.05 -23.28 3.01
C ASN A 119 -32.23 -23.87 4.42
N ILE A 120 -31.14 -24.36 4.98
CA ILE A 120 -31.13 -25.04 6.27
C ILE A 120 -30.18 -24.29 7.19
N ARG A 121 -30.65 -23.90 8.37
CA ARG A 121 -29.84 -23.27 9.42
C ARG A 121 -29.82 -24.19 10.63
N LEU A 122 -28.63 -24.62 11.01
CA LEU A 122 -28.37 -25.56 12.10
C LEU A 122 -27.64 -24.80 13.20
N GLY A 123 -28.35 -24.55 14.30
CA GLY A 123 -27.89 -23.70 15.38
C GLY A 123 -28.13 -22.21 15.13
N LEU A 124 -28.04 -21.42 16.20
CA LEU A 124 -28.01 -19.96 16.18
C LEU A 124 -26.85 -19.43 17.02
N ASN A 125 -26.26 -18.32 16.57
CA ASN A 125 -25.26 -17.57 17.34
C ASN A 125 -24.04 -18.38 17.80
N GLY A 126 -23.68 -19.44 17.09
CA GLY A 126 -22.42 -20.14 17.33
C GLY A 126 -22.51 -21.44 18.13
N ASP A 127 -23.70 -22.00 18.31
CA ASP A 127 -23.96 -23.07 19.27
C ASP A 127 -23.86 -24.50 18.70
N TYR A 128 -23.69 -24.67 17.39
CA TYR A 128 -23.71 -25.99 16.75
C TYR A 128 -22.56 -26.23 15.76
N ILE A 129 -21.86 -27.35 15.95
CA ILE A 129 -20.84 -27.87 15.03
C ILE A 129 -21.48 -28.99 14.21
N LEU A 130 -21.51 -28.86 12.89
CA LEU A 130 -22.11 -29.86 12.01
C LEU A 130 -21.26 -31.14 11.97
N GLU A 131 -21.80 -32.22 12.50
CA GLU A 131 -21.18 -33.55 12.46
C GLU A 131 -21.37 -34.22 11.09
N LYS A 132 -20.36 -35.00 10.67
CA LYS A 132 -20.39 -35.77 9.41
C LYS A 132 -21.64 -36.64 9.25
N ARG A 133 -22.10 -37.33 10.31
CA ARG A 133 -23.32 -38.17 10.23
C ARG A 133 -24.58 -37.40 9.85
N ILE A 134 -24.71 -36.15 10.31
CA ILE A 134 -25.87 -35.30 10.02
C ILE A 134 -25.75 -34.75 8.60
N TYR A 135 -24.54 -34.36 8.22
CA TYR A 135 -24.25 -33.92 6.85
C TYR A 135 -24.50 -35.03 5.81
N ASP A 136 -24.07 -36.27 6.08
CA ASP A 136 -24.26 -37.40 5.18
C ASP A 136 -25.75 -37.61 4.89
N ILE A 137 -26.65 -37.48 5.88
CA ILE A 137 -28.12 -37.53 5.65
C ILE A 137 -28.58 -36.41 4.71
N LEU A 138 -28.08 -35.19 4.89
CA LEU A 138 -28.43 -34.05 4.04
C LEU A 138 -28.01 -34.28 2.58
N VAL A 139 -26.84 -34.91 2.36
CA VAL A 139 -26.26 -35.08 1.02
C VAL A 139 -26.69 -36.38 0.32
N GLU A 140 -26.81 -37.49 1.04
CA GLU A 140 -27.26 -38.79 0.50
C GLU A 140 -28.70 -38.76 -0.02
N SER A 141 -29.47 -37.76 0.43
CA SER A 141 -30.82 -37.48 -0.06
C SER A 141 -30.94 -37.23 -1.57
N LYS A 142 -29.83 -36.90 -2.25
CA LYS A 142 -29.80 -36.45 -3.66
C LYS A 142 -30.71 -35.24 -3.93
N ARG A 143 -30.98 -34.42 -2.90
CA ARG A 143 -31.70 -33.14 -3.02
C ARG A 143 -30.79 -32.06 -3.59
N ASP A 144 -30.76 -31.95 -4.92
CA ASP A 144 -29.98 -30.93 -5.64
C ASP A 144 -30.57 -29.51 -5.51
N ASP A 145 -31.81 -29.41 -5.01
CA ASP A 145 -32.54 -28.17 -4.78
C ASP A 145 -32.24 -27.52 -3.42
N ILE A 146 -31.54 -28.21 -2.51
CA ILE A 146 -30.96 -27.60 -1.31
C ILE A 146 -29.83 -26.67 -1.77
N LYS A 147 -29.98 -25.38 -1.44
CA LYS A 147 -29.07 -24.31 -1.84
C LYS A 147 -28.01 -24.01 -0.79
N GLU A 148 -28.39 -24.05 0.48
CA GLU A 148 -27.55 -23.54 1.57
C GLU A 148 -27.77 -24.35 2.86
N ILE A 149 -26.67 -24.69 3.52
CA ILE A 149 -26.59 -25.31 4.85
C ILE A 149 -25.69 -24.39 5.67
N THR A 150 -26.30 -23.66 6.59
CA THR A 150 -25.61 -22.76 7.51
C THR A 150 -25.50 -23.38 8.89
N THR A 151 -24.30 -23.32 9.44
CA THR A 151 -23.92 -23.81 10.76
C THR A 151 -22.84 -22.87 11.31
N PHE A 152 -22.52 -22.96 12.60
CA PHE A 152 -21.42 -22.18 13.15
C PHE A 152 -20.07 -22.68 12.62
N ASP A 153 -19.85 -23.99 12.77
CA ASP A 153 -18.65 -24.67 12.32
C ASP A 153 -19.00 -26.10 11.86
N VAL A 154 -18.01 -26.84 11.38
CA VAL A 154 -18.12 -28.23 10.95
C VAL A 154 -17.14 -29.11 11.72
N SER A 155 -17.40 -30.41 11.80
CA SER A 155 -16.42 -31.35 12.36
C SER A 155 -15.15 -31.43 11.49
N ASP A 156 -14.04 -31.89 12.07
CA ASP A 156 -12.76 -32.05 11.36
C ASP A 156 -12.89 -32.90 10.09
N GLU A 157 -13.81 -33.87 10.08
CA GLU A 157 -14.04 -34.73 8.91
C GLU A 157 -14.70 -33.98 7.73
N LEU A 158 -15.35 -32.85 8.02
CA LEU A 158 -16.01 -31.99 7.05
C LEU A 158 -15.20 -30.74 6.69
N SER A 159 -14.11 -30.45 7.41
CA SER A 159 -13.33 -29.21 7.22
C SER A 159 -12.75 -29.05 5.81
N ASN A 160 -12.55 -30.18 5.10
CA ASN A 160 -12.05 -30.26 3.73
C ASN A 160 -13.13 -30.75 2.74
N VAL A 161 -14.41 -30.70 3.12
CA VAL A 161 -15.54 -31.01 2.23
C VAL A 161 -16.02 -29.73 1.56
N PHE A 162 -15.55 -29.50 0.33
CA PHE A 162 -15.83 -28.30 -0.46
C PHE A 162 -17.19 -28.32 -1.16
N ASP A 163 -18.25 -28.66 -0.42
CA ASP A 163 -19.62 -28.55 -0.92
C ASP A 163 -20.08 -27.08 -0.86
N LYS A 164 -20.48 -26.54 -2.01
CA LYS A 164 -20.98 -25.16 -2.14
C LYS A 164 -22.15 -24.84 -1.21
N ARG A 165 -22.88 -25.85 -0.74
CA ARG A 165 -24.00 -25.69 0.21
C ARG A 165 -23.50 -25.43 1.63
N LEU A 166 -22.31 -25.90 2.02
CA LEU A 166 -21.75 -25.75 3.37
C LEU A 166 -21.14 -24.37 3.58
N THR A 167 -21.91 -23.43 4.11
CA THR A 167 -21.45 -22.04 4.21
C THR A 167 -20.30 -21.84 5.17
N ALA A 168 -20.22 -22.60 6.26
CA ALA A 168 -19.13 -22.53 7.22
C ALA A 168 -17.77 -22.87 6.58
N VAL A 169 -17.71 -23.91 5.73
CA VAL A 169 -16.51 -24.25 4.98
C VAL A 169 -16.22 -23.21 3.90
N MET A 170 -17.24 -22.83 3.13
CA MET A 170 -17.07 -21.92 1.99
C MET A 170 -16.66 -20.49 2.41
N LYS A 171 -17.08 -20.04 3.60
CA LYS A 171 -16.73 -18.72 4.17
C LYS A 171 -15.50 -18.76 5.09
N ARG A 172 -14.86 -19.92 5.24
CA ARG A 172 -13.65 -20.05 6.04
C ARG A 172 -12.52 -19.25 5.39
N ASN A 173 -11.86 -18.41 6.19
CA ASN A 173 -10.67 -17.69 5.76
C ASN A 173 -9.47 -18.64 5.67
N ILE A 174 -8.64 -18.40 4.66
CA ILE A 174 -7.41 -19.12 4.38
C ILE A 174 -6.23 -18.31 4.91
N GLY A 175 -5.55 -18.88 5.90
CA GLY A 175 -4.30 -18.41 6.47
C GLY A 175 -4.21 -16.89 6.65
N VAL A 176 -3.12 -16.31 6.15
CA VAL A 176 -2.81 -14.87 6.26
C VAL A 176 -3.39 -14.06 5.10
N SER A 177 -3.83 -14.74 4.03
CA SER A 177 -4.39 -14.11 2.84
C SER A 177 -5.76 -13.48 3.10
N ASN A 178 -6.46 -13.88 4.18
CA ASN A 178 -7.86 -13.51 4.45
C ASN A 178 -8.78 -13.78 3.24
N LEU A 179 -8.44 -14.81 2.46
CA LEU A 179 -9.19 -15.24 1.29
C LEU A 179 -10.20 -16.30 1.73
N GLU A 180 -11.45 -16.21 1.31
CA GLU A 180 -12.43 -17.26 1.63
C GLU A 180 -12.24 -18.46 0.69
N VAL A 181 -12.54 -19.68 1.17
CA VAL A 181 -12.53 -20.90 0.33
C VAL A 181 -13.37 -20.74 -0.95
N LYS A 182 -14.54 -20.10 -0.85
CA LYS A 182 -15.39 -19.79 -2.01
C LYS A 182 -14.64 -18.97 -3.07
N ASP A 183 -13.77 -18.06 -2.66
CA ASP A 183 -13.10 -17.17 -3.59
C ASP A 183 -12.12 -17.94 -4.48
N VAL A 184 -11.40 -18.90 -3.89
CA VAL A 184 -10.50 -19.81 -4.60
C VAL A 184 -11.25 -20.72 -5.58
N LEU A 185 -12.43 -21.20 -5.19
CA LEU A 185 -13.22 -22.13 -5.98
C LEU A 185 -14.02 -21.44 -7.09
N GLU A 186 -14.39 -20.17 -6.93
CA GLU A 186 -15.37 -19.52 -7.79
C GLU A 186 -14.85 -18.30 -8.55
N ARG A 187 -13.94 -17.49 -7.99
CA ARG A 187 -13.47 -16.27 -8.67
C ARG A 187 -12.58 -16.61 -9.86
N SER A 188 -12.61 -15.76 -10.88
CA SER A 188 -11.69 -15.86 -12.03
C SER A 188 -10.29 -15.33 -11.69
N SER A 189 -10.15 -14.53 -10.63
CA SER A 189 -8.87 -14.08 -10.11
C SER A 189 -8.89 -13.88 -8.59
N PHE A 190 -7.74 -14.10 -7.96
CA PHE A 190 -7.53 -13.82 -6.53
C PHE A 190 -6.06 -13.55 -6.22
N THR A 191 -5.83 -12.91 -5.06
CA THR A 191 -4.48 -12.66 -4.51
C THR A 191 -4.24 -13.56 -3.31
N VAL A 192 -3.03 -14.09 -3.19
CA VAL A 192 -2.64 -15.04 -2.16
C VAL A 192 -1.24 -14.73 -1.64
N ASP A 193 -1.00 -14.94 -0.37
CA ASP A 193 0.34 -14.92 0.22
C ASP A 193 1.04 -16.27 0.00
N SER A 194 2.34 -16.26 -0.31
CA SER A 194 3.05 -17.49 -0.62
C SER A 194 3.14 -18.50 0.54
N ARG A 195 2.85 -18.07 1.78
CA ARG A 195 2.72 -18.95 2.95
C ARG A 195 1.51 -19.88 2.88
N ASP A 196 0.45 -19.50 2.17
CA ASP A 196 -0.81 -20.25 2.11
C ASP A 196 -0.90 -21.20 0.89
N LEU A 197 0.14 -21.28 0.07
CA LEU A 197 0.09 -21.96 -1.24
C LEU A 197 -0.29 -23.45 -1.18
N LEU A 198 0.09 -24.17 -0.12
CA LEU A 198 -0.26 -25.59 -0.01
C LEU A 198 -1.75 -25.79 0.24
N GLU A 199 -2.34 -24.98 1.12
CA GLU A 199 -3.78 -25.03 1.40
C GLU A 199 -4.58 -24.60 0.16
N ILE A 200 -4.11 -23.54 -0.51
CA ILE A 200 -4.71 -23.05 -1.75
C ILE A 200 -4.67 -24.12 -2.82
N LEU A 201 -3.56 -24.85 -2.94
CA LEU A 201 -3.44 -25.95 -3.88
C LEU A 201 -4.44 -27.08 -3.58
N ASP A 202 -4.64 -27.42 -2.30
CA ASP A 202 -5.62 -28.42 -1.88
C ASP A 202 -7.05 -28.01 -2.24
N ILE A 203 -7.40 -26.75 -2.04
CA ILE A 203 -8.71 -26.19 -2.40
C ILE A 203 -8.89 -26.14 -3.92
N ILE A 204 -7.90 -25.60 -4.67
CA ILE A 204 -7.96 -25.48 -6.14
C ILE A 204 -8.14 -26.85 -6.82
N LYS A 205 -7.65 -27.95 -6.22
CA LYS A 205 -7.86 -29.29 -6.75
C LYS A 205 -9.35 -29.62 -6.93
N ASN A 206 -10.22 -29.03 -6.11
CA ASN A 206 -11.66 -29.24 -6.10
C ASN A 206 -12.45 -28.24 -6.97
N ARG A 207 -11.76 -27.33 -7.65
CA ARG A 207 -12.41 -26.37 -8.56
C ARG A 207 -12.99 -27.07 -9.80
N GLN A 208 -14.23 -26.72 -10.16
CA GLN A 208 -14.88 -27.21 -11.38
C GLN A 208 -14.21 -26.63 -12.64
N HIS A 209 -14.01 -27.48 -13.66
CA HIS A 209 -13.26 -27.13 -14.88
C HIS A 209 -13.96 -26.12 -15.81
N ASP A 210 -15.26 -25.88 -15.63
CA ASP A 210 -16.07 -24.95 -16.42
C ASP A 210 -15.96 -23.48 -15.94
N LYS A 211 -15.55 -23.25 -14.69
CA LYS A 211 -15.29 -21.90 -14.15
C LYS A 211 -13.86 -21.46 -14.46
N SER A 212 -13.67 -20.66 -15.52
CA SER A 212 -12.36 -20.20 -15.97
C SER A 212 -11.60 -19.44 -14.87
N LEU A 213 -10.52 -20.05 -14.39
CA LEU A 213 -9.52 -19.39 -13.57
C LEU A 213 -8.54 -18.68 -14.51
N ASN A 214 -8.54 -17.36 -14.47
CA ASN A 214 -7.78 -16.52 -15.39
C ASN A 214 -6.44 -16.11 -14.79
N GLU A 215 -6.41 -15.77 -13.49
CA GLU A 215 -5.25 -15.16 -12.87
C GLU A 215 -5.08 -15.53 -11.39
N ILE A 216 -3.83 -15.74 -10.96
CA ILE A 216 -3.44 -15.82 -9.54
C ILE A 216 -2.32 -14.81 -9.29
N ILE A 217 -2.52 -13.94 -8.30
CA ILE A 217 -1.50 -12.98 -7.87
C ILE A 217 -0.89 -13.52 -6.57
N ILE A 218 0.42 -13.77 -6.57
CA ILE A 218 1.15 -14.31 -5.42
C ILE A 218 2.02 -13.22 -4.82
N ASN A 219 1.75 -12.84 -3.57
CA ASN A 219 2.64 -12.04 -2.75
C ASN A 219 3.73 -12.96 -2.20
N VAL A 220 4.94 -12.89 -2.76
CA VAL A 220 6.02 -13.80 -2.43
C VAL A 220 6.78 -13.27 -1.21
N THR A 221 6.41 -13.76 -0.03
CA THR A 221 7.09 -13.49 1.24
C THR A 221 8.00 -14.66 1.66
N ASP A 222 7.64 -15.88 1.26
CA ASP A 222 8.39 -17.13 1.38
C ASP A 222 8.44 -17.86 0.02
N TYR A 223 9.57 -18.49 -0.29
CA TYR A 223 9.78 -19.24 -1.53
C TYR A 223 9.57 -20.76 -1.38
N LYS A 224 9.44 -21.29 -0.15
CA LYS A 224 9.45 -22.73 0.16
C LYS A 224 8.52 -23.58 -0.72
N ASN A 225 7.29 -23.12 -0.94
CA ASN A 225 6.27 -23.86 -1.68
C ASN A 225 6.01 -23.32 -3.10
N LEU A 226 6.70 -22.25 -3.50
CA LEU A 226 6.41 -21.52 -4.73
C LEU A 226 6.61 -22.39 -5.97
N LYS A 227 7.74 -23.10 -6.06
CA LYS A 227 8.07 -23.96 -7.20
C LYS A 227 7.03 -25.06 -7.38
N TYR A 228 6.75 -25.80 -6.30
CA TYR A 228 5.78 -26.88 -6.31
C TYR A 228 4.38 -26.39 -6.69
N PHE A 229 3.94 -25.26 -6.12
CA PHE A 229 2.65 -24.66 -6.44
C PHE A 229 2.52 -24.31 -7.93
N ILE A 230 3.52 -23.64 -8.50
CA ILE A 230 3.52 -23.24 -9.91
C ILE A 230 3.54 -24.47 -10.82
N GLU A 231 4.33 -25.49 -10.50
CA GLU A 231 4.38 -26.76 -11.24
C GLU A 231 2.99 -27.41 -11.32
N GLU A 232 2.33 -27.55 -10.18
CA GLU A 232 0.98 -28.16 -10.10
C GLU A 232 -0.07 -27.32 -10.81
N VAL A 233 -0.12 -26.01 -10.55
CA VAL A 233 -1.10 -25.11 -11.16
C VAL A 233 -0.91 -25.03 -12.68
N SER A 234 0.33 -24.90 -13.15
CA SER A 234 0.61 -24.80 -14.59
C SER A 234 0.34 -26.11 -15.33
N SER A 235 0.45 -27.27 -14.64
CA SER A 235 0.08 -28.57 -15.22
C SER A 235 -1.43 -28.75 -15.40
N LYS A 236 -2.24 -28.14 -14.52
CA LYS A 236 -3.70 -28.29 -14.50
C LYS A 236 -4.41 -27.17 -15.27
N TYR A 237 -3.83 -25.97 -15.32
CA TYR A 237 -4.45 -24.77 -15.90
C TYR A 237 -3.53 -24.13 -16.95
N ASN A 238 -3.48 -24.70 -18.15
CA ASN A 238 -2.55 -24.28 -19.21
C ASN A 238 -2.65 -22.80 -19.66
N SER A 239 -3.79 -22.14 -19.41
CA SER A 239 -4.05 -20.75 -19.83
C SER A 239 -4.03 -19.74 -18.67
N ILE A 240 -3.71 -20.17 -17.45
CA ILE A 240 -3.72 -19.28 -16.28
C ILE A 240 -2.54 -18.31 -16.32
N LYS A 241 -2.77 -17.04 -16.02
CA LYS A 241 -1.70 -16.07 -15.77
C LYS A 241 -1.32 -16.08 -14.29
N ILE A 242 -0.03 -16.20 -14.00
CA ILE A 242 0.48 -16.12 -12.63
C ILE A 242 1.28 -14.83 -12.49
N ILE A 243 0.87 -13.96 -11.58
CA ILE A 243 1.59 -12.72 -11.26
C ILE A 243 2.36 -12.93 -9.96
N LEU A 244 3.67 -12.71 -9.99
CA LEU A 244 4.49 -12.69 -8.79
C LEU A 244 4.75 -11.24 -8.35
N ASN A 245 4.39 -10.93 -7.11
CA ASN A 245 4.81 -9.71 -6.43
C ASN A 245 6.05 -10.07 -5.59
N LEU A 246 7.24 -9.74 -6.09
CA LEU A 246 8.53 -10.12 -5.50
C LEU A 246 9.11 -8.97 -4.67
N ASP A 247 9.63 -9.27 -3.47
CA ASP A 247 10.58 -8.37 -2.80
C ASP A 247 12.00 -8.69 -3.29
N PHE A 248 12.53 -7.83 -4.16
CA PHE A 248 13.85 -8.03 -4.75
C PHE A 248 15.00 -8.02 -3.73
N ARG A 249 14.79 -7.49 -2.51
CA ARG A 249 15.80 -7.55 -1.44
C ARG A 249 16.03 -8.98 -0.92
N ASN A 250 15.04 -9.84 -1.05
CA ASN A 250 15.09 -11.24 -0.61
C ASN A 250 15.02 -12.23 -1.80
N PHE A 251 15.44 -11.78 -2.98
CA PHE A 251 15.27 -12.53 -4.23
C PHE A 251 16.10 -13.83 -4.27
N LYS A 252 15.40 -14.97 -4.38
CA LYS A 252 15.98 -16.31 -4.52
C LYS A 252 16.19 -16.68 -5.99
N GLU A 253 17.37 -16.35 -6.49
CA GLU A 253 17.76 -16.52 -7.89
C GLU A 253 17.54 -17.93 -8.44
N GLU A 254 18.06 -18.95 -7.74
CA GLU A 254 17.95 -20.35 -8.19
C GLU A 254 16.50 -20.79 -8.42
N ILE A 255 15.61 -20.41 -7.49
CA ILE A 255 14.18 -20.74 -7.56
C ILE A 255 13.53 -20.00 -8.72
N ILE A 256 13.82 -18.71 -8.89
CA ILE A 256 13.24 -17.92 -9.97
C ILE A 256 13.76 -18.36 -11.34
N ALA A 257 15.04 -18.70 -11.46
CA ALA A 257 15.65 -19.21 -12.68
C ALA A 257 14.94 -20.47 -13.19
N ASP A 258 14.68 -21.43 -12.31
CA ASP A 258 13.93 -22.64 -12.61
C ASP A 258 12.51 -22.36 -13.12
N LEU A 259 11.89 -21.28 -12.64
CA LEU A 259 10.52 -20.90 -12.99
C LEU A 259 10.42 -20.15 -14.32
N THR A 260 11.53 -19.65 -14.87
CA THR A 260 11.52 -18.93 -16.16
C THR A 260 11.09 -19.78 -17.36
N LYS A 261 11.07 -21.13 -17.22
CA LYS A 261 10.53 -22.05 -18.22
C LYS A 261 9.01 -21.87 -18.46
N TYR A 262 8.29 -21.29 -17.50
CA TYR A 262 6.85 -21.04 -17.58
C TYR A 262 6.56 -19.65 -18.15
N LYS A 263 6.03 -19.61 -19.38
CA LYS A 263 5.76 -18.35 -20.10
C LYS A 263 4.56 -17.56 -19.58
N ASN A 264 3.69 -18.22 -18.83
CA ASN A 264 2.48 -17.64 -18.25
C ASN A 264 2.72 -16.92 -16.91
N ILE A 265 3.98 -16.83 -16.47
CA ILE A 265 4.39 -16.12 -15.25
C ILE A 265 4.92 -14.74 -15.61
N VAL A 266 4.36 -13.73 -14.96
CA VAL A 266 4.81 -12.34 -15.03
C VAL A 266 5.13 -11.82 -13.63
N VAL A 267 5.94 -10.77 -13.56
CA VAL A 267 6.24 -10.04 -12.33
C VAL A 267 5.57 -8.69 -12.42
N LYS A 268 4.88 -8.30 -11.34
CA LYS A 268 4.29 -6.97 -11.23
C LYS A 268 5.37 -5.96 -10.82
N GLU A 269 5.53 -4.92 -11.63
CA GLU A 269 6.25 -3.70 -11.31
C GLU A 269 5.23 -2.57 -11.20
N ASP A 270 5.49 -1.53 -10.39
CA ASP A 270 4.58 -0.44 -10.02
C ASP A 270 3.31 -0.28 -10.87
N SER A 271 3.45 0.05 -12.15
CA SER A 271 2.37 0.26 -13.12
C SER A 271 2.32 -0.72 -14.29
N HIS A 272 3.23 -1.69 -14.39
CA HIS A 272 3.37 -2.57 -15.56
C HIS A 272 3.76 -4.01 -15.17
N GLU A 273 3.55 -4.94 -16.08
CA GLU A 273 3.97 -6.33 -15.91
C GLU A 273 5.10 -6.65 -16.87
N ILE A 274 6.08 -7.42 -16.38
CA ILE A 274 7.18 -7.92 -17.20
C ILE A 274 7.25 -9.45 -17.11
N SER A 275 7.79 -10.08 -18.14
CA SER A 275 8.05 -11.53 -18.09
C SER A 275 9.01 -11.87 -16.94
N LEU A 276 8.84 -13.05 -16.33
CA LEU A 276 9.74 -13.51 -15.27
C LEU A 276 11.20 -13.57 -15.72
N THR A 277 11.46 -13.95 -16.98
CA THR A 277 12.80 -13.95 -17.57
C THR A 277 13.43 -12.55 -17.59
N LEU A 278 12.65 -11.52 -17.95
CA LEU A 278 13.14 -10.15 -17.96
C LEU A 278 13.40 -9.65 -16.53
N ALA A 279 12.51 -9.99 -15.58
CA ALA A 279 12.69 -9.65 -14.17
C ALA A 279 13.98 -10.26 -13.59
N LEU A 280 14.26 -11.53 -13.90
CA LEU A 280 15.50 -12.19 -13.51
C LEU A 280 16.73 -11.51 -14.11
N LYS A 281 16.73 -11.24 -15.43
CA LYS A 281 17.83 -10.54 -16.08
C LYS A 281 18.09 -9.17 -15.46
N LYS A 282 17.02 -8.41 -15.19
CA LYS A 282 17.08 -7.10 -14.54
C LYS A 282 17.76 -7.20 -13.17
N GLU A 283 17.33 -8.16 -12.35
CA GLU A 283 17.90 -8.39 -11.02
C GLU A 283 19.39 -8.73 -11.09
N LEU A 284 19.78 -9.66 -11.97
CA LEU A 284 21.18 -10.04 -12.17
C LEU A 284 22.03 -8.85 -12.59
N LYS A 285 21.52 -8.01 -13.51
CA LYS A 285 22.25 -6.83 -13.97
C LYS A 285 22.42 -5.80 -12.86
N ILE A 286 21.41 -5.58 -12.02
CA ILE A 286 21.53 -4.67 -10.87
C ILE A 286 22.56 -5.20 -9.87
N ARG A 287 22.56 -6.51 -9.58
CA ARG A 287 23.57 -7.13 -8.69
C ARG A 287 24.98 -6.97 -9.24
N GLU A 288 25.18 -7.22 -10.53
CA GLU A 288 26.47 -7.01 -11.21
C GLU A 288 26.97 -5.57 -11.03
N LEU A 289 26.08 -4.58 -11.22
CA LEU A 289 26.43 -3.17 -11.04
C LEU A 289 26.79 -2.81 -9.59
N LEU A 290 26.22 -3.51 -8.61
CA LEU A 290 26.40 -3.25 -7.19
C LEU A 290 27.46 -4.14 -6.52
N GLU A 291 28.01 -5.13 -7.23
CA GLU A 291 29.08 -6.00 -6.72
C GLU A 291 30.25 -5.21 -6.11
N PRO A 292 30.78 -4.14 -6.74
CA PRO A 292 31.86 -3.35 -6.14
C PRO A 292 31.47 -2.70 -4.81
N VAL A 293 30.20 -2.34 -4.62
CA VAL A 293 29.68 -1.77 -3.37
C VAL A 293 29.62 -2.86 -2.30
N ASP A 294 29.08 -4.02 -2.63
CA ASP A 294 28.92 -5.13 -1.69
C ASP A 294 30.25 -5.63 -1.11
N MET A 295 31.35 -5.49 -1.86
CA MET A 295 32.70 -5.83 -1.39
C MET A 295 33.24 -4.91 -0.28
N ILE A 296 32.77 -3.67 -0.20
CA ILE A 296 33.34 -2.65 0.70
C ILE A 296 32.33 -1.98 1.63
N LYS A 297 31.02 -2.20 1.45
CA LYS A 297 29.94 -1.48 2.14
C LYS A 297 30.06 -1.43 3.65
N ASP A 298 30.54 -2.51 4.28
CA ASP A 298 30.67 -2.60 5.74
C ASP A 298 31.79 -1.68 6.30
N LYS A 299 32.64 -1.15 5.42
CA LYS A 299 33.71 -0.19 5.74
C LYS A 299 33.32 1.25 5.37
N LEU A 300 32.20 1.45 4.69
CA LEU A 300 31.74 2.76 4.23
C LEU A 300 30.82 3.40 5.27
N SER A 301 31.00 4.69 5.50
CA SER A 301 29.98 5.52 6.14
C SER A 301 28.76 5.72 5.20
N PRO A 302 27.58 6.08 5.71
CA PRO A 302 26.39 6.34 4.88
C PRO A 302 26.64 7.26 3.68
N PHE A 303 27.40 8.34 3.86
CA PHE A 303 27.73 9.28 2.80
C PHE A 303 28.67 8.67 1.76
N GLU A 304 29.66 7.89 2.18
CA GLU A 304 30.56 7.18 1.25
C GLU A 304 29.81 6.11 0.44
N LEU A 305 28.94 5.36 1.10
CA LEU A 305 28.06 4.37 0.46
C LEU A 305 27.21 5.05 -0.62
N TYR A 306 26.51 6.13 -0.26
CA TYR A 306 25.73 6.90 -1.21
C TYR A 306 26.58 7.45 -2.36
N THR A 307 27.76 7.99 -2.07
CA THR A 307 28.68 8.53 -3.08
C THR A 307 29.08 7.47 -4.10
N LYS A 308 29.30 6.22 -3.66
CA LYS A 308 29.60 5.12 -4.57
C LYS A 308 28.40 4.73 -5.43
N LEU A 309 27.19 4.68 -4.87
CA LEU A 309 25.96 4.41 -5.63
C LEU A 309 25.71 5.51 -6.67
N TYR A 310 25.91 6.77 -6.30
CA TYR A 310 25.83 7.93 -7.19
C TYR A 310 26.83 7.82 -8.34
N GLN A 311 28.09 7.45 -8.05
CA GLN A 311 29.12 7.22 -9.07
C GLN A 311 28.70 6.14 -10.08
N ILE A 312 28.19 4.99 -9.60
CA ILE A 312 27.76 3.89 -10.48
C ILE A 312 26.59 4.34 -11.36
N ALA A 313 25.62 5.08 -10.81
CA ALA A 313 24.47 5.56 -11.56
C ALA A 313 24.86 6.58 -12.65
N LYS A 314 25.68 7.58 -12.31
CA LYS A 314 26.09 8.62 -13.27
C LYS A 314 27.01 8.09 -14.37
N ASP A 315 27.87 7.12 -14.05
CA ASP A 315 28.84 6.54 -14.97
C ASP A 315 28.25 5.36 -15.78
N PHE A 316 26.99 4.96 -15.55
CA PHE A 316 26.39 3.75 -16.11
C PHE A 316 26.45 3.68 -17.64
N LYS A 317 26.07 4.77 -18.31
CA LYS A 317 26.20 4.94 -19.77
C LYS A 317 26.03 6.42 -20.15
N PRO A 318 26.31 6.85 -21.40
CA PRO A 318 26.03 8.22 -21.84
C PRO A 318 24.52 8.53 -21.97
N TYR A 319 24.11 9.78 -21.71
CA TYR A 319 22.75 10.24 -21.98
C TYR A 319 22.40 10.11 -23.45
N LYS A 320 21.27 9.48 -23.73
CA LYS A 320 20.77 9.27 -25.09
C LYS A 320 19.25 9.16 -25.07
N GLU A 321 18.58 10.09 -25.74
CA GLU A 321 17.12 10.05 -25.91
C GLU A 321 16.72 9.04 -26.97
N VAL A 322 15.50 8.52 -26.84
CA VAL A 322 14.89 7.70 -27.88
C VAL A 322 14.53 8.59 -29.06
N ASN A 323 14.82 8.14 -30.28
CA ASN A 323 14.47 8.86 -31.50
C ASN A 323 12.95 9.10 -31.61
N ASN A 324 12.56 10.12 -32.37
CA ASN A 324 11.16 10.45 -32.63
C ASN A 324 10.37 9.21 -33.12
N GLY A 325 9.31 8.87 -32.40
CA GLY A 325 8.44 7.72 -32.68
C GLY A 325 8.79 6.43 -31.91
N GLY A 326 9.88 6.40 -31.14
CA GLY A 326 10.18 5.28 -30.24
C GLY A 326 9.44 5.36 -28.89
N ASN A 327 9.49 4.27 -28.12
CA ASN A 327 8.84 4.22 -26.81
C ASN A 327 9.71 4.92 -25.76
N ILE A 328 9.20 5.99 -25.15
CA ILE A 328 9.91 6.76 -24.11
C ILE A 328 10.35 5.89 -22.92
N ASP A 329 9.61 4.82 -22.61
CA ASP A 329 9.96 3.88 -21.54
C ASP A 329 11.31 3.21 -21.76
N ASP A 330 11.77 3.09 -23.00
CA ASP A 330 13.06 2.47 -23.33
C ASP A 330 14.21 3.21 -22.65
N SER A 331 14.04 4.51 -22.32
CA SER A 331 15.03 5.34 -21.63
C SER A 331 14.72 5.62 -20.16
N ARG A 332 13.58 5.13 -19.63
CA ARG A 332 13.03 5.51 -18.32
C ARG A 332 12.74 4.33 -17.40
N ASN A 333 12.35 3.18 -17.95
CA ASN A 333 12.02 1.97 -17.20
C ASN A 333 13.27 1.08 -17.05
N LEU A 334 13.61 0.69 -15.80
CA LEU A 334 14.78 -0.15 -15.49
C LEU A 334 14.81 -1.47 -16.27
N SER A 335 13.65 -2.12 -16.43
CA SER A 335 13.49 -3.38 -17.15
C SER A 335 13.82 -3.28 -18.64
N LYS A 336 13.88 -2.05 -19.18
CA LYS A 336 14.25 -1.77 -20.58
C LYS A 336 15.61 -1.11 -20.69
N LEU A 337 15.83 -0.01 -19.95
CA LEU A 337 17.04 0.79 -20.07
C LEU A 337 18.29 0.01 -19.69
N LEU A 338 18.23 -0.98 -18.79
CA LEU A 338 19.44 -1.74 -18.45
C LEU A 338 20.01 -2.55 -19.64
N PHE A 339 19.23 -2.76 -20.70
CA PHE A 339 19.58 -3.64 -21.83
C PHE A 339 19.61 -2.94 -23.19
N ASN A 340 19.54 -1.61 -23.22
CA ASN A 340 19.67 -0.82 -24.44
C ASN A 340 20.64 0.35 -24.24
N GLU A 341 20.84 1.16 -25.27
CA GLU A 341 21.75 2.31 -25.25
C GLU A 341 21.11 3.61 -24.76
N TYR A 342 19.80 3.63 -24.51
CA TYR A 342 19.04 4.83 -24.16
C TYR A 342 18.99 5.02 -22.64
N ILE A 343 19.11 6.27 -22.20
CA ILE A 343 18.87 6.72 -20.84
C ILE A 343 18.68 8.24 -20.85
N VAL A 344 17.71 8.70 -20.08
CA VAL A 344 17.45 10.14 -19.85
C VAL A 344 17.36 10.44 -18.35
N CYS A 345 17.08 11.68 -17.97
CA CYS A 345 17.06 12.12 -16.56
C CYS A 345 16.22 11.22 -15.65
N VAL A 346 15.01 10.84 -16.09
CA VAL A 346 14.13 9.90 -15.38
C VAL A 346 14.81 8.54 -15.18
N GLY A 347 15.51 8.04 -16.20
CA GLY A 347 16.22 6.77 -16.13
C GLY A 347 17.38 6.77 -15.14
N TYR A 348 18.18 7.85 -15.11
CA TYR A 348 19.24 8.00 -14.11
C TYR A 348 18.69 8.11 -12.68
N ALA A 349 17.63 8.90 -12.48
CA ALA A 349 16.97 9.03 -11.19
C ALA A 349 16.40 7.68 -10.71
N ASN A 350 15.70 6.94 -11.58
CA ASN A 350 15.17 5.61 -11.25
C ASN A 350 16.28 4.60 -10.92
N LEU A 351 17.41 4.66 -11.64
CA LEU A 351 18.53 3.77 -11.40
C LEU A 351 19.18 4.03 -10.03
N LEU A 352 19.47 5.30 -9.73
CA LEU A 352 20.03 5.68 -8.44
C LEU A 352 19.06 5.39 -7.28
N GLN A 353 17.76 5.61 -7.47
CA GLN A 353 16.74 5.30 -6.47
C GLN A 353 16.67 3.79 -6.17
N GLU A 354 16.70 2.93 -7.20
CA GLU A 354 16.75 1.47 -7.02
C GLU A 354 18.01 1.03 -6.27
N PHE A 355 19.16 1.66 -6.55
CA PHE A 355 20.38 1.42 -5.80
C PHE A 355 20.24 1.81 -4.33
N CYS A 356 19.80 3.05 -4.05
CA CYS A 356 19.60 3.54 -2.68
C CYS A 356 18.62 2.67 -1.88
N LYS A 357 17.53 2.22 -2.51
CA LYS A 357 16.52 1.34 -1.90
C LYS A 357 17.11 0.02 -1.39
N ARG A 358 18.09 -0.56 -2.09
CA ARG A 358 18.74 -1.82 -1.67
C ARG A 358 19.61 -1.66 -0.43
N TYR A 359 20.12 -0.45 -0.21
CA TYR A 359 20.96 -0.11 0.94
C TYR A 359 20.21 0.70 2.01
N ASN A 360 18.87 0.74 1.94
CA ASN A 360 18.01 1.48 2.87
C ASN A 360 18.36 2.98 3.00
N ILE A 361 18.86 3.59 1.92
CA ILE A 361 19.02 5.04 1.84
C ILE A 361 17.70 5.64 1.36
N GLU A 362 17.12 6.52 2.18
CA GLU A 362 15.81 7.10 1.90
C GLU A 362 15.93 8.18 0.82
N THR A 363 15.17 7.99 -0.27
CA THR A 363 15.14 8.89 -1.42
C THR A 363 13.72 9.16 -1.87
N TYR A 364 13.50 10.36 -2.41
CA TYR A 364 12.20 10.78 -2.96
C TYR A 364 12.38 11.31 -4.37
N TYR A 365 11.41 11.02 -5.23
CA TYR A 365 11.47 11.46 -6.61
C TYR A 365 11.11 12.94 -6.70
N MET A 366 11.95 13.75 -7.36
CA MET A 366 11.74 15.18 -7.54
C MET A 366 11.66 15.50 -9.04
N THR A 367 10.63 16.27 -9.44
CA THR A 367 10.55 16.81 -10.81
C THR A 367 10.62 18.32 -10.75
N VAL A 368 11.49 18.90 -11.57
CA VAL A 368 11.65 20.35 -11.73
C VAL A 368 11.39 20.74 -13.18
N SER A 369 11.02 22.00 -13.42
CA SER A 369 11.00 22.57 -14.76
C SER A 369 12.32 23.28 -14.99
N VAL A 370 13.01 22.95 -16.08
CA VAL A 370 14.27 23.60 -16.49
C VAL A 370 14.07 24.30 -17.83
N VAL A 371 14.58 25.53 -17.94
CA VAL A 371 14.62 26.24 -19.22
C VAL A 371 15.98 25.96 -19.87
N PRO A 372 16.03 25.42 -21.10
CA PRO A 372 17.30 25.17 -21.77
C PRO A 372 18.10 26.47 -21.91
N LYS A 373 19.41 26.42 -21.62
CA LYS A 373 20.31 27.61 -21.70
C LYS A 373 20.32 28.28 -23.09
N ASP A 374 19.89 27.56 -24.12
CA ASP A 374 19.92 28.00 -25.51
C ASP A 374 18.59 28.64 -25.97
N THR A 375 17.56 28.67 -25.12
CA THR A 375 16.25 29.26 -25.45
C THR A 375 16.08 30.60 -24.73
N LYS A 376 15.62 31.63 -25.47
CA LYS A 376 15.20 32.92 -24.88
C LYS A 376 13.72 32.93 -24.51
N ASP A 377 13.00 31.85 -24.82
CA ASP A 377 11.58 31.72 -24.53
C ASP A 377 11.40 30.92 -23.23
N LEU A 378 10.99 31.63 -22.18
CA LEU A 378 10.73 31.07 -20.85
C LEU A 378 9.52 30.10 -20.86
N ASN A 379 8.73 30.09 -21.94
CA ASN A 379 7.63 29.15 -22.11
C ASN A 379 8.09 27.76 -22.61
N GLU A 380 9.37 27.59 -22.98
CA GLU A 380 9.94 26.31 -23.41
C GLU A 380 10.56 25.50 -22.26
N SER A 381 9.98 25.59 -21.06
CA SER A 381 10.44 24.78 -19.93
C SER A 381 10.25 23.28 -20.21
N ARG A 382 11.27 22.47 -19.92
CA ARG A 382 11.22 21.01 -20.00
C ARG A 382 11.20 20.42 -18.59
N GLY A 383 10.45 19.34 -18.42
CA GLY A 383 10.51 18.58 -17.17
C GLY A 383 11.86 17.88 -17.01
N HIS A 384 12.44 17.96 -15.82
CA HIS A 384 13.69 17.31 -15.45
C HIS A 384 13.54 16.56 -14.14
N ALA A 385 14.14 15.38 -14.06
CA ALA A 385 14.02 14.47 -12.93
C ALA A 385 15.29 14.45 -12.09
N ARG A 386 15.10 14.54 -10.78
CA ARG A 386 16.13 14.53 -9.73
C ARG A 386 15.65 13.64 -8.58
N LEU A 387 16.52 13.41 -7.60
CA LEU A 387 16.10 12.78 -6.34
C LEU A 387 16.37 13.73 -5.17
N LEU A 388 15.51 13.65 -4.16
CA LEU A 388 15.84 14.06 -2.81
C LEU A 388 16.44 12.87 -2.07
N VAL A 389 17.41 13.14 -1.19
CA VAL A 389 18.12 12.12 -0.43
C VAL A 389 18.20 12.58 1.02
N LYS A 390 17.63 11.80 1.94
CA LYS A 390 17.82 12.01 3.38
C LYS A 390 19.17 11.39 3.76
N MET A 391 20.10 12.22 4.20
CA MET A 391 21.46 11.81 4.52
C MET A 391 21.78 12.15 5.96
N LYS A 392 22.26 11.16 6.70
CA LYS A 392 22.80 11.32 8.05
C LYS A 392 24.11 10.54 8.16
N ASP A 393 25.20 11.25 8.42
CA ASP A 393 26.55 10.73 8.46
C ASP A 393 27.39 11.45 9.52
N GLU A 394 27.74 10.73 10.59
CA GLU A 394 28.54 11.30 11.69
C GLU A 394 30.00 11.53 11.31
N LYS A 395 30.56 10.74 10.38
CA LYS A 395 31.97 10.83 9.97
C LYS A 395 32.26 12.15 9.27
N TYR A 396 31.31 12.64 8.49
CA TYR A 396 31.41 13.90 7.74
C TYR A 396 30.58 15.04 8.30
N GLY A 397 29.82 14.81 9.39
CA GLY A 397 28.96 15.82 10.01
C GLY A 397 27.78 16.23 9.13
N ILE A 398 27.22 15.30 8.36
CA ILE A 398 26.11 15.56 7.43
C ILE A 398 24.81 15.12 8.11
N ASP A 399 23.82 16.00 8.21
CA ASP A 399 22.46 15.65 8.62
C ASP A 399 21.48 16.57 7.88
N GLY A 400 20.71 16.02 6.94
CA GLY A 400 19.79 16.83 6.15
C GLY A 400 19.13 16.10 4.99
N LEU A 401 18.33 16.86 4.25
CA LEU A 401 17.68 16.43 3.02
C LEU A 401 18.26 17.24 1.86
N TYR A 402 18.84 16.54 0.91
CA TYR A 402 19.60 17.13 -0.19
C TYR A 402 19.02 16.74 -1.54
N VAL A 403 19.30 17.53 -2.57
CA VAL A 403 18.92 17.20 -3.95
C VAL A 403 20.11 16.64 -4.71
N THR A 404 19.87 15.67 -5.58
CA THR A 404 20.91 15.06 -6.38
C THR A 404 20.49 14.90 -7.83
N ASP A 405 21.45 15.02 -8.73
CA ASP A 405 21.24 14.92 -10.17
C ASP A 405 22.36 14.09 -10.81
N PRO A 406 22.22 12.76 -10.90
CA PRO A 406 23.19 11.92 -11.62
C PRO A 406 23.24 12.23 -13.12
N THR A 407 22.22 12.88 -13.68
CA THR A 407 22.18 13.21 -15.10
C THR A 407 23.24 14.26 -15.41
N TRP A 408 23.27 15.40 -14.71
CA TRP A 408 24.16 16.50 -15.13
C TRP A 408 25.65 16.23 -14.92
N ASP A 409 25.99 15.25 -14.08
CA ASP A 409 27.35 14.74 -13.92
C ASP A 409 27.69 13.55 -14.85
N HIS A 410 26.78 13.08 -15.71
CA HIS A 410 27.01 11.92 -16.59
C HIS A 410 28.08 12.15 -17.68
N THR A 411 28.38 13.41 -18.00
CA THR A 411 29.22 13.78 -19.16
C THR A 411 30.70 13.56 -18.93
N ASP A 412 31.13 13.45 -17.67
CA ASP A 412 32.53 13.30 -17.29
C ASP A 412 32.61 12.59 -15.94
N ASN A 413 33.30 11.45 -15.89
CA ASN A 413 33.42 10.64 -14.68
C ASN A 413 34.07 11.40 -13.51
N SER A 414 34.77 12.51 -13.79
CA SER A 414 35.38 13.38 -12.79
C SER A 414 34.45 14.47 -12.21
N LYS A 415 33.18 14.53 -12.61
CA LYS A 415 32.20 15.50 -12.09
C LYS A 415 31.35 14.92 -10.96
N TYR A 416 31.17 15.74 -9.93
CA TYR A 416 30.37 15.48 -8.72
C TYR A 416 29.72 16.79 -8.24
N ASN A 417 29.38 17.69 -9.16
CA ASN A 417 28.87 19.01 -8.80
C ASN A 417 27.41 18.94 -8.34
N HIS A 418 26.68 17.87 -8.72
CA HIS A 418 25.27 17.71 -8.44
C HIS A 418 24.98 16.54 -7.48
N ILE A 419 25.98 16.14 -6.69
CA ILE A 419 25.81 15.22 -5.56
C ILE A 419 25.39 16.00 -4.31
N LEU A 420 24.30 15.59 -3.67
CA LEU A 420 23.77 16.16 -2.41
C LEU A 420 23.90 17.70 -2.34
N MET A 421 23.26 18.38 -3.28
CA MET A 421 23.12 19.83 -3.31
C MET A 421 22.08 20.28 -2.29
N THR A 422 22.34 21.42 -1.69
CA THR A 422 21.33 22.20 -0.97
C THR A 422 20.31 22.77 -1.95
N PHE A 423 19.10 23.06 -1.49
CA PHE A 423 18.12 23.78 -2.29
C PHE A 423 18.61 25.18 -2.71
N ASP A 424 19.44 25.86 -1.91
CA ASP A 424 20.08 27.14 -2.27
C ASP A 424 21.08 27.00 -3.44
N GLU A 425 21.75 25.85 -3.60
CA GLU A 425 22.60 25.56 -4.77
C GLU A 425 21.77 25.37 -6.05
N ILE A 426 20.56 24.79 -5.94
CA ILE A 426 19.65 24.57 -7.08
C ILE A 426 19.04 25.87 -7.58
N ASP A 427 18.56 26.73 -6.66
CA ASP A 427 17.90 27.98 -7.03
C ASP A 427 18.84 28.90 -7.82
N ARG A 428 20.13 28.89 -7.47
CA ARG A 428 21.18 29.61 -8.19
C ARG A 428 21.46 29.02 -9.57
N GLU A 429 21.41 27.69 -9.68
CA GLU A 429 21.60 26.98 -10.93
C GLU A 429 20.48 27.28 -11.95
N LEU A 430 19.26 27.52 -11.45
CA LEU A 430 18.07 27.78 -12.26
C LEU A 430 17.85 29.24 -12.67
N ASN A 431 18.74 30.18 -12.29
CA ASN A 431 18.78 31.59 -12.73
C ASN A 431 17.41 32.25 -13.02
N ASN A 432 16.69 32.66 -11.97
CA ASN A 432 15.58 33.63 -12.00
C ASN A 432 14.48 33.44 -13.08
N GLU A 433 13.85 32.27 -13.12
CA GLU A 433 12.56 32.12 -13.80
C GLU A 433 11.54 31.50 -12.84
N ILE A 434 10.53 32.31 -12.50
CA ILE A 434 9.57 32.05 -11.43
C ILE A 434 8.68 30.86 -11.80
N ILE A 435 9.11 29.65 -11.43
CA ILE A 435 8.26 28.47 -11.37
C ILE A 435 8.32 27.97 -9.92
N PHE A 436 7.34 28.38 -9.10
CA PHE A 436 7.25 27.97 -7.70
C PHE A 436 7.29 26.44 -7.57
N ASN A 437 8.27 25.94 -6.83
CA ASN A 437 8.39 24.54 -6.46
C ASN A 437 7.90 24.33 -5.03
N ALA A 438 7.45 23.11 -4.73
CA ALA A 438 7.05 22.72 -3.39
C ALA A 438 8.21 22.87 -2.38
N TYR A 439 9.45 22.74 -2.84
CA TYR A 439 10.65 22.82 -2.01
C TYR A 439 11.15 24.24 -1.74
N ASP A 440 10.58 25.27 -2.40
CA ASP A 440 10.88 26.68 -2.08
C ASP A 440 10.53 27.00 -0.61
N PHE A 441 9.56 26.27 -0.05
CA PHE A 441 9.20 26.35 1.36
C PHE A 441 10.30 25.84 2.29
N LEU A 442 11.24 25.01 1.83
CA LEU A 442 12.41 24.57 2.62
C LEU A 442 13.55 25.60 2.63
N ASN A 443 13.46 26.65 1.82
CA ASN A 443 14.47 27.73 1.77
C ASN A 443 14.10 28.95 2.64
N VAL A 444 12.91 28.95 3.26
CA VAL A 444 12.46 30.07 4.09
C VAL A 444 13.30 30.18 5.36
N LYS A 445 13.71 31.40 5.70
CA LYS A 445 14.54 31.67 6.89
C LYS A 445 13.71 32.12 8.09
N SER A 446 12.41 32.37 7.89
CA SER A 446 11.50 32.80 8.96
C SER A 446 10.06 32.36 8.72
N LYS A 447 9.28 32.25 9.79
CA LYS A 447 7.83 31.97 9.69
C LYS A 447 7.11 33.02 8.86
N LYS A 448 7.58 34.28 8.92
CA LYS A 448 7.03 35.38 8.13
C LYS A 448 7.18 35.12 6.63
N GLU A 449 8.35 34.66 6.20
CA GLU A 449 8.59 34.27 4.80
C GLU A 449 7.75 33.07 4.39
N PHE A 450 7.64 32.05 5.26
CA PHE A 450 6.77 30.90 5.03
C PHE A 450 5.32 31.32 4.79
N TYR A 451 4.73 32.13 5.68
CA TYR A 451 3.34 32.57 5.50
C TYR A 451 3.17 33.49 4.28
N ALA A 452 4.16 34.33 3.97
CA ALA A 452 4.13 35.14 2.75
C ALA A 452 4.07 34.26 1.49
N LEU A 453 4.87 33.19 1.44
CA LEU A 453 4.87 32.21 0.36
C LEU A 453 3.57 31.40 0.33
N ALA A 454 3.08 30.91 1.47
CA ALA A 454 1.82 30.16 1.58
C ALA A 454 0.59 31.00 1.20
N ASN A 455 0.67 32.33 1.38
CA ASN A 455 -0.39 33.25 0.97
C ASN A 455 -0.46 33.44 -0.56
N ASN A 456 0.62 33.15 -1.30
CA ASN A 456 0.58 33.11 -2.75
C ASN A 456 -0.21 31.87 -3.25
N PRO A 457 -1.30 32.02 -4.02
CA PRO A 457 -2.12 30.90 -4.47
C PRO A 457 -1.36 29.84 -5.30
N ALA A 458 -0.38 30.26 -6.10
CA ALA A 458 0.42 29.35 -6.92
C ALA A 458 1.35 28.49 -6.06
N ALA A 459 2.05 29.10 -5.10
CA ALA A 459 2.92 28.39 -4.16
C ALA A 459 2.10 27.53 -3.17
N ARG A 460 0.93 28.00 -2.71
CA ARG A 460 0.03 27.23 -1.84
C ARG A 460 -0.40 25.90 -2.44
N LYS A 461 -0.72 25.89 -3.74
CA LYS A 461 -1.06 24.64 -4.44
C LYS A 461 0.12 23.66 -4.45
N LYS A 462 1.34 24.19 -4.42
CA LYS A 462 2.59 23.42 -4.43
C LYS A 462 2.99 22.90 -3.04
N LEU A 463 2.64 23.64 -1.98
CA LEU A 463 2.83 23.25 -0.59
C LEU A 463 2.28 21.85 -0.27
N ARG A 464 1.17 21.46 -0.92
CA ARG A 464 0.61 20.09 -0.84
C ARG A 464 1.59 19.01 -1.26
N TYR A 465 2.39 19.25 -2.30
CA TYR A 465 3.34 18.24 -2.78
C TYR A 465 4.47 18.06 -1.77
N LEU A 466 4.90 19.13 -1.08
CA LEU A 466 5.89 19.02 -0.01
C LEU A 466 5.43 18.09 1.13
N SER A 467 4.17 18.21 1.55
CA SER A 467 3.61 17.32 2.57
C SER A 467 3.49 15.87 2.11
N LEU A 468 3.25 15.63 0.81
CA LEU A 468 3.19 14.28 0.25
C LEU A 468 4.57 13.63 0.13
N ASP A 469 5.58 14.44 -0.18
CA ASP A 469 6.95 13.99 -0.44
C ASP A 469 7.75 13.80 0.86
N ILE A 470 7.41 14.51 1.94
CA ILE A 470 8.08 14.41 3.25
C ILE A 470 7.14 13.72 4.26
N LYS A 471 7.42 12.44 4.56
CA LYS A 471 6.61 11.58 5.45
C LYS A 471 6.53 12.02 6.92
N GLU A 472 7.19 13.12 7.30
CA GLU A 472 7.13 13.67 8.66
C GLU A 472 5.81 14.43 8.94
N PHE A 473 4.93 14.58 7.92
CA PHE A 473 3.63 15.23 8.05
C PHE A 473 2.44 14.26 7.97
N ASP A 474 1.42 14.51 8.77
CA ASP A 474 0.13 13.81 8.71
C ASP A 474 -0.66 14.23 7.44
N ASN A 475 -0.63 13.37 6.43
CA ASN A 475 -1.09 13.63 5.06
C ASN A 475 -2.58 14.01 4.94
N ASP A 476 -3.46 13.45 5.78
CA ASP A 476 -4.92 13.60 5.63
C ASP A 476 -5.42 15.00 6.03
N ASN A 477 -4.77 15.63 7.01
CA ASN A 477 -5.12 16.96 7.49
C ASN A 477 -4.61 18.07 6.56
N PHE A 478 -3.42 17.90 5.97
CA PHE A 478 -2.82 18.88 5.06
C PHE A 478 -3.51 18.97 3.70
N GLU A 479 -3.98 17.85 3.16
CA GLU A 479 -4.70 17.85 1.88
C GLU A 479 -5.97 18.72 1.94
N ARG A 480 -6.63 18.77 3.10
CA ARG A 480 -7.84 19.58 3.32
C ARG A 480 -7.52 21.09 3.39
N ILE A 481 -6.37 21.46 3.96
CA ILE A 481 -5.92 22.86 4.10
C ILE A 481 -5.57 23.48 2.73
N CYS A 482 -4.89 22.72 1.86
CA CYS A 482 -4.43 23.23 0.56
C CYS A 482 -5.55 23.43 -0.49
N LYS A 483 -6.79 23.00 -0.22
CA LYS A 483 -7.94 23.11 -1.14
C LYS A 483 -8.73 24.43 -1.03
N MET A 484 -8.36 25.35 -0.11
CA MET A 484 -9.11 26.60 0.11
C MET A 484 -8.61 27.77 -0.74
N SER A 485 -9.56 28.52 -1.33
CA SER A 485 -9.33 29.65 -2.23
C SER A 485 -8.86 30.93 -1.54
N SER A 486 -9.01 31.06 -0.21
CA SER A 486 -8.47 32.17 0.58
C SER A 486 -8.33 31.77 2.06
N PHE A 487 -7.37 32.37 2.76
CA PHE A 487 -7.29 32.34 4.22
C PHE A 487 -8.30 33.36 4.78
N ASN A 488 -9.59 33.05 4.76
CA ASN A 488 -10.49 33.75 5.66
C ASN A 488 -10.29 33.19 7.06
N TYR A 489 -10.10 34.11 8.02
CA TYR A 489 -9.67 33.95 9.40
C TYR A 489 -10.70 33.24 10.30
N ASP A 490 -11.45 32.28 9.77
CA ASP A 490 -12.50 31.55 10.49
C ASP A 490 -12.04 30.10 10.70
N TYR A 491 -11.43 29.89 11.87
CA TYR A 491 -10.51 28.79 12.17
C TYR A 491 -11.20 27.54 12.76
N ASN A 492 -10.79 26.37 12.26
CA ASN A 492 -10.82 25.10 13.01
C ASN A 492 -9.45 24.92 13.67
N LEU A 493 -9.38 24.70 14.99
CA LEU A 493 -8.13 24.65 15.79
C LEU A 493 -7.08 23.68 15.23
N GLU A 494 -7.49 22.46 14.86
CA GLU A 494 -6.59 21.42 14.34
C GLU A 494 -5.83 21.86 13.06
N ARG A 495 -6.39 22.78 12.27
CA ARG A 495 -5.80 23.23 11.00
C ARG A 495 -4.71 24.28 11.19
N VAL A 496 -4.79 25.08 12.24
CA VAL A 496 -3.76 26.07 12.61
C VAL A 496 -2.52 25.36 13.07
N GLU A 497 -2.71 24.32 13.90
CA GLU A 497 -1.63 23.51 14.42
C GLU A 497 -0.85 22.80 13.31
N SER A 498 -1.52 22.29 12.26
CA SER A 498 -0.83 21.69 11.12
C SER A 498 0.04 22.70 10.36
N LEU A 499 -0.50 23.85 9.97
CA LEU A 499 0.26 24.89 9.25
C LEU A 499 1.42 25.44 10.09
N GLU A 500 1.21 25.63 11.38
CA GLU A 500 2.25 26.09 12.31
C GLU A 500 3.38 25.06 12.40
N LYS A 501 3.06 23.76 12.53
CA LYS A 501 4.06 22.67 12.51
C LYS A 501 4.86 22.64 11.21
N MET A 502 4.23 22.94 10.07
CA MET A 502 4.95 23.02 8.80
C MET A 502 5.84 24.24 8.71
N ALA A 503 5.36 25.40 9.17
CA ALA A 503 6.17 26.60 9.26
C ALA A 503 7.37 26.37 10.18
N ASP A 504 7.17 25.73 11.34
CA ASP A 504 8.24 25.32 12.25
C ASP A 504 9.23 24.37 11.59
N TYR A 505 8.75 23.32 10.90
CA TYR A 505 9.63 22.39 10.19
C TYR A 505 10.44 23.13 9.13
N CYS A 506 9.79 23.89 8.24
CA CYS A 506 10.43 24.61 7.14
C CYS A 506 11.46 25.63 7.61
N VAL A 507 11.19 26.34 8.72
CA VAL A 507 12.10 27.36 9.26
C VAL A 507 13.29 26.74 10.00
N ASN A 508 13.06 25.63 10.71
CA ASN A 508 14.11 24.90 11.39
C ASN A 508 14.81 23.89 10.46
N PHE A 509 14.35 23.77 9.21
CA PHE A 509 14.99 22.95 8.20
C PHE A 509 16.33 23.58 7.86
N HIS A 510 17.39 22.93 8.32
CA HIS A 510 18.76 23.34 8.06
C HIS A 510 19.46 22.24 7.29
N GLN A 511 20.10 22.66 6.21
CA GLN A 511 20.94 21.84 5.36
C GLN A 511 22.31 22.54 5.32
N GLU A 512 23.34 21.88 5.81
CA GLU A 512 24.69 22.40 5.65
C GLU A 512 25.21 22.02 4.27
N GLN A 513 25.80 22.98 3.57
CA GLN A 513 26.41 22.73 2.28
C GLN A 513 27.57 21.74 2.44
N ILE A 514 27.56 20.69 1.62
CA ILE A 514 28.66 19.73 1.59
C ILE A 514 29.76 20.29 0.68
N SER A 515 30.89 20.66 1.30
CA SER A 515 32.04 21.21 0.58
C SER A 515 32.62 20.25 -0.46
N GLY A 516 33.27 20.80 -1.48
CA GLY A 516 34.02 20.02 -2.46
C GLY A 516 35.10 19.15 -1.80
N ASP A 517 35.77 19.69 -0.78
CA ASP A 517 36.74 18.94 0.01
C ASP A 517 36.14 17.74 0.75
N THR A 518 34.91 17.86 1.27
CA THR A 518 34.20 16.74 1.93
C THR A 518 33.90 15.62 0.94
N ILE A 519 33.41 15.97 -0.26
CA ILE A 519 33.15 15.00 -1.35
C ILE A 519 34.46 14.33 -1.79
N LEU A 520 35.52 15.12 -1.97
CA LEU A 520 36.83 14.61 -2.36
C LEU A 520 37.41 13.64 -1.32
N LYS A 521 37.27 13.95 -0.03
CA LYS A 521 37.68 13.05 1.06
C LYS A 521 36.92 11.73 1.04
N ALA A 522 35.61 11.75 0.80
CA ALA A 522 34.80 10.54 0.65
C ALA A 522 35.27 9.70 -0.54
N LEU A 523 35.48 10.32 -1.71
CA LEU A 523 35.95 9.63 -2.91
C LEU A 523 37.35 9.01 -2.72
N ILE A 524 38.29 9.73 -2.10
CA ILE A 524 39.62 9.19 -1.79
C ILE A 524 39.53 8.00 -0.85
N SER A 525 38.67 8.08 0.17
CA SER A 525 38.46 7.02 1.15
C SER A 525 37.91 5.76 0.48
N ILE A 526 36.88 5.89 -0.37
CA ILE A 526 36.33 4.80 -1.19
C ILE A 526 37.42 4.21 -2.10
N TYR A 527 38.14 5.06 -2.83
CA TYR A 527 39.14 4.61 -3.80
C TYR A 527 40.29 3.82 -3.14
N LYS A 528 40.70 4.19 -1.93
CA LYS A 528 41.69 3.45 -1.14
C LYS A 528 41.20 2.07 -0.72
N LEU A 529 39.91 1.94 -0.41
CA LEU A 529 39.31 0.64 -0.09
C LEU A 529 39.23 -0.28 -1.30
N GLU A 530 39.05 0.29 -2.50
CA GLU A 530 39.03 -0.47 -3.75
C GLU A 530 40.44 -0.83 -4.25
N ASN A 531 41.48 -0.10 -3.83
CA ASN A 531 42.83 -0.20 -4.36
C ASN A 531 43.90 -0.16 -3.25
N GLU A 532 44.04 -1.27 -2.50
CA GLU A 532 44.91 -1.35 -1.32
C GLU A 532 46.42 -1.17 -1.59
N ASN A 533 46.87 -1.24 -2.85
CA ASN A 533 48.29 -1.28 -3.24
C ASN A 533 48.80 -0.04 -4.00
N LEU A 534 48.02 1.06 -4.08
CA LEU A 534 48.44 2.25 -4.82
C LEU A 534 49.31 3.18 -3.96
N ASP A 535 50.31 3.80 -4.59
CA ASP A 535 51.11 4.84 -3.94
C ASP A 535 50.37 6.19 -3.89
N GLU A 536 50.85 7.10 -3.04
CA GLU A 536 50.22 8.39 -2.80
C GLU A 536 50.19 9.29 -4.05
N MET A 537 51.20 9.17 -4.93
CA MET A 537 51.28 9.95 -6.17
C MET A 537 50.22 9.52 -7.18
N GLN A 538 49.95 8.22 -7.29
CA GLN A 538 48.90 7.67 -8.15
C GLN A 538 47.51 8.15 -7.72
N ILE A 539 47.25 8.22 -6.41
CA ILE A 539 46.00 8.76 -5.86
C ILE A 539 45.87 10.25 -6.19
N ILE A 540 46.93 11.04 -5.98
CA ILE A 540 46.93 12.48 -6.27
C ILE A 540 46.67 12.74 -7.76
N ASP A 541 47.32 12.00 -8.66
CA ASP A 541 47.15 12.17 -10.10
C ASP A 541 45.72 11.83 -10.54
N TYR A 542 45.12 10.76 -10.00
CA TYR A 542 43.73 10.38 -10.28
C TYR A 542 42.74 11.47 -9.85
N PHE A 543 42.92 12.03 -8.65
CA PHE A 543 41.99 12.99 -8.07
C PHE A 543 42.23 14.45 -8.50
N ARG A 544 43.33 14.76 -9.20
CA ARG A 544 43.65 16.14 -9.63
C ARG A 544 42.52 16.76 -10.46
N LYS A 545 41.97 16.02 -11.42
CA LYS A 545 40.87 16.50 -12.28
C LYS A 545 39.56 16.66 -11.50
N ILE A 546 39.25 15.72 -10.61
CA ILE A 546 38.06 15.76 -9.74
C ILE A 546 38.13 16.99 -8.83
N LYS A 547 39.28 17.23 -8.19
CA LYS A 547 39.50 18.40 -7.34
C LYS A 547 39.26 19.70 -8.09
N SER A 548 39.79 19.84 -9.31
CA SER A 548 39.59 21.05 -10.13
C SER A 548 38.11 21.28 -10.47
N ASN A 549 37.34 20.22 -10.73
CA ASN A 549 35.91 20.35 -10.98
C ASN A 549 35.15 20.76 -9.71
N LEU A 550 35.49 20.18 -8.56
CA LEU A 550 34.85 20.50 -7.28
C LEU A 550 35.17 21.92 -6.78
N GLN A 551 36.33 22.48 -7.12
CA GLN A 551 36.64 23.90 -6.85
C GLN A 551 35.67 24.84 -7.58
N THR A 552 35.19 24.47 -8.77
CA THR A 552 34.16 25.28 -9.47
C THR A 552 32.80 25.22 -8.77
N ARG A 553 32.51 24.17 -7.97
CA ARG A 553 31.33 24.12 -7.10
C ARG A 553 31.43 25.15 -5.98
N GLU A 554 32.61 25.39 -5.43
CA GLU A 554 32.87 26.45 -4.44
C GLU A 554 32.71 27.85 -5.07
N ASP A 555 33.18 28.05 -6.31
CA ASP A 555 33.05 29.33 -7.04
C ASP A 555 31.60 29.66 -7.44
N ILE A 556 30.75 28.64 -7.66
CA ILE A 556 29.31 28.81 -7.88
C ILE A 556 28.57 29.04 -6.54
N SER A 557 29.18 28.68 -5.40
CA SER A 557 28.50 28.63 -4.11
C SER A 557 28.83 29.74 -3.09
N HIS A 558 29.82 30.63 -3.29
CA HIS A 558 29.87 31.94 -2.59
C HIS A 558 31.02 32.87 -3.04
N PRO A 559 30.82 34.19 -3.20
CA PRO A 559 31.88 35.20 -3.01
C PRO A 559 31.98 35.67 -1.55
N THR A 560 31.61 34.85 -0.56
CA THR A 560 31.67 35.25 0.85
C THR A 560 31.79 34.02 1.75
N ILE A 561 33.04 33.62 1.99
CA ILE A 561 33.65 33.39 3.32
C ILE A 561 35.15 33.37 3.02
N LEU A 562 35.73 34.57 2.91
CA LEU A 562 37.13 34.71 3.30
C LEU A 562 37.11 34.65 4.82
N LYS A 563 37.72 33.62 5.40
CA LYS A 563 38.26 33.75 6.74
C LYS A 563 39.37 34.79 6.64
N GLU A 564 39.07 36.03 6.96
CA GLU A 564 40.08 36.89 7.55
C GLU A 564 39.56 37.42 8.88
N ASN A 565 40.53 37.49 9.78
CA ASN A 565 40.39 37.81 11.18
C ASN A 565 39.54 39.06 11.41
N GLU A 566 38.96 39.09 12.60
CA GLU A 566 38.48 40.29 13.28
C GLU A 566 39.40 41.48 12.99
N ASP A 567 38.96 42.38 12.12
CA ASP A 567 38.83 43.81 12.40
C ASP A 567 38.29 44.58 11.17
N GLU A 568 37.16 45.25 11.40
CA GLU A 568 36.63 46.42 10.69
C GLU A 568 35.91 46.29 9.32
N LYS A 569 34.57 46.43 9.43
CA LYS A 569 33.65 47.29 8.62
C LYS A 569 33.32 46.89 7.17
N ILE A 570 32.23 46.14 6.99
CA ILE A 570 31.38 46.18 5.78
C ILE A 570 29.92 46.30 6.21
N PHE A 571 29.40 47.52 6.18
CA PHE A 571 27.97 47.84 6.32
C PHE A 571 27.41 48.47 5.03
N ASP A 572 28.04 48.25 3.86
CA ASP A 572 27.73 48.99 2.62
C ASP A 572 27.10 48.15 1.48
N PHE A 573 26.43 47.01 1.77
CA PHE A 573 25.87 46.17 0.69
C PHE A 573 24.34 45.97 0.70
N TYR A 574 23.59 46.57 1.63
CA TYR A 574 22.16 46.23 1.80
C TYR A 574 21.12 47.35 1.64
N ASP A 575 21.42 48.42 0.89
CA ASP A 575 20.44 49.50 0.63
C ASP A 575 19.88 49.61 -0.81
N ASN A 576 20.15 48.66 -1.72
CA ASN A 576 19.85 48.86 -3.16
C ASN A 576 19.00 47.79 -3.87
N LYS A 577 18.02 47.14 -3.21
CA LYS A 577 17.12 46.24 -3.96
C LYS A 577 15.62 46.53 -3.92
N TYR A 578 15.09 47.35 -3.01
CA TYR A 578 13.66 47.70 -3.05
C TYR A 578 13.36 49.07 -2.42
N SER A 579 13.50 50.14 -3.20
CA SER A 579 12.72 51.37 -3.00
C SER A 579 12.22 51.88 -4.35
N ASN A 580 10.91 51.98 -4.44
CA ASN A 580 10.16 52.46 -5.59
C ASN A 580 10.53 53.90 -5.97
N VAL A 581 10.86 54.06 -7.25
CA VAL A 581 10.45 55.11 -8.20
C VAL A 581 9.76 56.36 -7.64
N ASP A 582 10.35 57.54 -7.91
CA ASP A 582 9.60 58.77 -8.14
C ASP A 582 9.59 59.07 -9.67
N ILE A 583 8.41 59.34 -10.22
CA ILE A 583 8.12 59.36 -11.67
C ILE A 583 8.47 60.71 -12.33
N ASP A 584 8.83 61.74 -11.55
CA ASP A 584 9.05 63.10 -12.10
C ASP A 584 10.51 63.44 -12.49
N ASP A 585 11.51 62.63 -12.14
CA ASP A 585 12.92 62.95 -12.41
C ASP A 585 13.45 62.51 -13.80
N ILE A 586 12.63 61.84 -14.61
CA ILE A 586 13.06 61.31 -15.93
C ILE A 586 12.91 62.35 -17.07
N VAL A 587 12.28 63.51 -16.85
CA VAL A 587 12.03 64.50 -17.92
C VAL A 587 13.03 65.67 -17.96
N THR A 588 13.90 65.86 -16.96
CA THR A 588 14.68 67.12 -16.89
C THR A 588 16.10 66.99 -16.34
N SER A 589 17.02 66.33 -17.07
CA SER A 589 18.41 66.84 -17.23
C SER A 589 19.31 65.94 -18.11
N LYS A 590 19.13 66.03 -19.43
CA LYS A 590 20.28 66.02 -20.36
C LYS A 590 20.51 67.46 -20.77
N ARG A 591 21.45 68.18 -20.13
CA ARG A 591 22.19 69.32 -20.73
C ARG A 591 23.22 69.93 -19.77
N LYS A 592 24.47 69.94 -20.26
CA LYS A 592 25.65 70.79 -19.96
C LYS A 592 26.80 70.01 -19.32
N ASN A 593 27.76 69.53 -20.11
CA ASN A 593 28.91 70.25 -20.71
C ASN A 593 29.83 70.95 -19.69
N THR A 594 31.05 70.42 -19.63
CA THR A 594 32.36 71.10 -19.57
C THR A 594 32.57 72.23 -18.57
N ARG A 595 33.56 72.02 -17.70
CA ARG A 595 34.85 72.70 -17.86
C ARG A 595 36.00 71.76 -17.54
#